data_AF-A0AAE8QH96-F1
#
_entry.id   AF-A0AAE8QH96-F1
#
_cell.length_a   1.000
_cell.length_b   1.000
_cell.length_c   1.000
_cell.angle_alpha   90.00
_cell.angle_beta   90.00
_cell.angle_gamma   90.00
#
_symmetry.space_group_name_H-M   'P 1'
#
loop_
_entity.id
_entity.type
_entity.pdbx_description
1 polymer ?
#
loop_
_entity_poly.entity_id
_entity_poly.type
_entity_poly.pdbx_seq_one_letter_code
_entity_poly.pdbx_strand_id
1 'polypeptide(L)' 'MIKKLEEQNLVTVSPCGKDKRKKYLVLTELGQSQKEVGHRVSQKLDTIFYKGFSEEEIRQFEGFQERILANLKEEENEI' A
#
# COMPACT_ATOMS: atom_id res chain seq x y z
N MET A 1 6.90 -1.34 13.00
CA MET A 1 5.94 -0.52 12.21
C MET A 1 4.57 -0.41 12.88
N ILE A 2 3.83 -1.52 13.08
CA ILE A 2 2.44 -1.49 13.62
C ILE A 2 2.33 -0.76 14.97
N LYS A 3 3.22 -1.04 15.92
CA LYS A 3 3.22 -0.39 17.24
C LYS A 3 3.26 1.15 17.15
N LYS A 4 4.03 1.68 16.20
CA LYS A 4 4.13 3.13 15.96
C LYS A 4 2.81 3.71 15.43
N LEU A 5 2.12 2.97 14.56
CA LEU A 5 0.81 3.39 14.04
C LEU A 5 -0.26 3.38 15.15
N GLU A 6 -0.17 2.43 16.08
CA GLU A 6 -1.04 2.38 17.26
C GLU A 6 -0.72 3.52 18.24
N GLU A 7 0.56 3.79 18.53
CA GLU A 7 1.02 4.93 19.35
C GLU A 7 0.59 6.29 18.76
N GLN A 8 0.46 6.38 17.43
CA GLN A 8 -0.04 7.57 16.73
C GLN A 8 -1.57 7.61 16.58
N ASN A 9 -2.29 6.65 17.17
CA ASN A 9 -3.75 6.52 17.08
C ASN A 9 -4.27 6.43 15.63
N LEU A 10 -3.49 5.84 14.72
CA LEU A 10 -3.89 5.61 13.33
C LEU A 10 -4.55 4.24 13.16
N VAL A 11 -4.19 3.29 14.00
CA VAL A 11 -4.78 1.96 14.04
C VAL A 11 -5.10 1.56 15.47
N THR A 12 -6.12 0.74 15.63
CA THR A 12 -6.42 0.03 16.88
C THR A 12 -6.25 -1.46 16.67
N VAL A 13 -6.01 -2.17 17.77
CA VAL A 13 -5.87 -3.61 17.79
C VAL A 13 -7.12 -4.23 18.44
N SER A 14 -7.89 -4.99 17.67
CA SER A 14 -9.07 -5.71 18.15
C SER A 14 -8.78 -7.22 18.27
N PRO A 15 -9.16 -7.89 19.37
CA PRO A 15 -8.89 -9.32 19.54
C PRO A 15 -9.74 -10.17 18.58
N CYS A 16 -9.19 -11.28 18.10
CA CYS A 16 -9.99 -12.26 17.37
C CYS A 16 -10.81 -13.10 18.35
N GLY A 17 -12.13 -13.15 18.15
CA GLY A 17 -13.03 -13.94 19.01
C GLY A 17 -12.85 -15.46 18.92
N LYS A 18 -12.15 -15.97 17.90
CA LYS A 18 -11.95 -17.42 17.66
C LYS A 18 -10.56 -17.94 18.05
N ASP A 19 -9.51 -17.15 17.83
CA ASP A 19 -8.14 -17.52 18.16
C ASP A 19 -7.48 -16.36 18.92
N LYS A 20 -7.18 -16.57 20.20
CA LYS A 20 -6.60 -15.54 21.08
C LYS A 20 -5.19 -15.10 20.64
N ARG A 21 -4.53 -15.84 19.76
CA ARG A 21 -3.23 -15.46 19.17
C ARG A 21 -3.38 -14.52 17.98
N LYS A 22 -4.60 -14.40 17.41
CA LYS A 22 -4.89 -13.52 16.29
C LYS A 22 -5.46 -12.18 16.77
N LYS A 23 -5.05 -11.13 16.07
CA LYS A 23 -5.46 -9.75 16.32
C LYS A 23 -5.82 -9.10 14.98
N TYR A 24 -6.85 -8.28 14.97
CA TYR A 24 -7.24 -7.46 13.84
C TYR A 24 -6.68 -6.05 14.02
N LEU A 25 -6.08 -5.53 12.96
CA LEU A 25 -5.71 -4.11 12.88
C LEU A 25 -6.84 -3.37 12.18
N VAL A 26 -7.37 -2.36 12.85
CA VAL A 26 -8.50 -1.56 12.35
C VAL A 26 -8.05 -0.11 12.27
N LEU A 27 -8.27 0.54 11.13
CA LEU A 27 -8.00 1.98 11.02
C LEU A 27 -8.96 2.76 11.93
N THR A 28 -8.42 3.70 12.69
CA THR A 28 -9.23 4.70 13.39
C THR A 28 -9.80 5.71 12.38
N GLU A 29 -10.71 6.57 12.81
CA GLU A 29 -11.16 7.72 12.01
C GLU A 29 -9.98 8.60 11.60
N LEU A 30 -9.04 8.84 12.52
CA LEU A 30 -7.80 9.57 12.21
C LEU A 30 -6.97 8.83 11.16
N GLY A 31 -6.81 7.52 11.28
CA GLY A 31 -6.11 6.69 10.30
C GLY A 31 -6.76 6.72 8.91
N GLN A 32 -8.08 6.72 8.84
CA GLN A 32 -8.83 6.86 7.59
C GLN A 32 -8.58 8.24 6.96
N SER A 33 -8.68 9.32 7.74
CA SER A 33 -8.39 10.67 7.24
C SER A 33 -6.96 10.82 6.72
N GLN A 34 -5.96 10.22 7.40
CA GLN A 34 -4.58 10.21 6.93
C GLN A 34 -4.41 9.41 5.64
N LYS A 35 -5.10 8.27 5.50
CA LYS A 35 -5.10 7.50 4.26
C LYS A 35 -5.60 8.33 3.08
N GLU A 36 -6.66 9.10 3.26
CA GLU A 36 -7.18 10.00 2.23
C GLU A 36 -6.18 11.10 1.84
N VAL A 37 -5.53 11.72 2.83
CA VAL A 37 -4.46 12.70 2.58
C VAL A 37 -3.32 12.06 1.78
N GLY A 38 -2.88 10.87 2.19
CA GLY A 38 -1.84 10.12 1.48
C GLY A 38 -2.24 9.80 0.04
N HIS A 39 -3.47 9.34 -0.17
CA HIS A 39 -3.99 9.06 -1.51
C HIS A 39 -4.00 10.31 -2.40
N ARG A 40 -4.46 11.44 -1.87
CA ARG A 40 -4.45 12.71 -2.60
C ARG A 40 -3.04 13.17 -2.98
N VAL A 41 -2.06 12.97 -2.09
CA VAL A 41 -0.65 13.29 -2.39
C VAL A 41 -0.10 12.35 -3.45
N SER A 42 -0.40 11.04 -3.36
CA SER A 42 -0.01 10.05 -4.37
C SER A 42 -0.51 10.43 -5.76
N GLN A 43 -1.79 10.75 -5.91
CA GLN A 43 -2.36 11.16 -7.21
C GLN A 43 -1.67 12.39 -7.81
N LYS A 44 -1.28 13.35 -6.97
CA LYS A 44 -0.51 14.52 -7.42
C LYS A 44 0.88 14.12 -7.89
N LEU A 45 1.52 13.17 -7.20
CA LEU A 45 2.81 12.64 -7.61
C LEU A 45 2.68 11.84 -8.92
N ASP A 46 1.64 11.03 -9.08
CA ASP A 46 1.36 10.27 -10.31
C ASP A 46 1.25 11.21 -11.51
N THR A 47 0.55 12.35 -11.32
CA THR A 47 0.43 13.39 -12.36
C THR A 47 1.78 13.99 -12.77
N ILE A 48 2.69 14.18 -11.81
CA ILE A 48 4.03 14.71 -12.08
C ILE A 48 4.91 13.64 -12.75
N PHE A 49 4.83 12.40 -12.25
CA PHE A 49 5.61 11.26 -12.69
C PHE A 49 5.29 10.90 -14.15
N TYR A 50 4.01 10.86 -14.50
CA TYR A 50 3.54 10.54 -15.85
C TYR A 50 3.36 11.76 -16.76
N LYS A 51 3.90 12.93 -16.38
CA LYS A 51 3.76 14.15 -17.19
C LYS A 51 4.32 13.94 -18.60
N GLY A 52 3.45 14.10 -19.60
CA GLY A 52 3.82 13.97 -21.02
C GLY A 52 3.66 12.56 -21.59
N PHE A 53 3.25 11.58 -20.77
CA PHE A 53 2.89 10.25 -21.22
C PHE A 53 1.42 10.22 -21.66
N SER A 54 1.14 9.44 -22.70
CA SER A 54 -0.20 8.98 -23.03
C SER A 54 -0.61 7.83 -22.11
N GLU A 55 -1.93 7.62 -21.98
CA GLU A 55 -2.49 6.49 -21.24
C GLU A 55 -1.96 5.13 -21.71
N GLU A 56 -1.63 4.99 -22.99
CA GLU A 56 -1.06 3.75 -23.54
C GLU A 56 0.39 3.55 -23.08
N GLU A 57 1.20 4.61 -23.08
CA GLU A 57 2.58 4.55 -22.60
C GLU A 57 2.64 4.24 -21.09
N ILE A 58 1.71 4.79 -20.30
CA ILE A 58 1.58 4.49 -18.87
C ILE A 58 1.29 2.99 -18.68
N ARG A 59 0.26 2.47 -19.36
CA ARG A 59 -0.10 1.04 -19.27
C ARG A 59 1.03 0.12 -19.68
N GLN A 60 1.75 0.45 -20.75
CA GLN A 60 2.89 -0.34 -21.20
C GLN A 60 4.02 -0.33 -20.17
N PHE A 61 4.33 0.85 -19.62
CA PHE A 61 5.37 1.00 -18.61
C PHE A 61 5.04 0.23 -17.33
N GLU A 62 3.83 0.35 -16.81
CA GLU A 62 3.37 -0.41 -15.64
C GLU A 62 3.37 -1.92 -15.90
N GLY A 63 2.93 -2.35 -17.09
CA GLY A 63 3.01 -3.75 -17.51
C GLY A 63 4.44 -4.30 -17.55
N PHE A 64 5.43 -3.49 -17.94
CA PHE A 64 6.84 -3.91 -17.84
C PHE A 64 7.31 -4.03 -16.39
N GLN A 65 6.91 -3.10 -15.51
CA GLN A 65 7.24 -3.19 -14.08
C GLN A 65 6.65 -4.45 -13.43
N GLU A 66 5.40 -4.80 -13.74
CA GLU A 66 4.76 -6.03 -13.24
C GLU A 66 5.52 -7.29 -13.69
N ARG A 67 5.95 -7.34 -14.96
CA ARG A 67 6.75 -8.46 -15.48
C ARG A 67 8.12 -8.56 -14.80
N ILE A 68 8.81 -7.44 -14.59
CA ILE A 68 10.08 -7.41 -13.87
C ILE A 68 9.88 -7.92 -12.43
N LEU A 69 8.84 -7.45 -11.74
CA LEU A 69 8.52 -7.89 -10.39
C LEU A 69 8.21 -9.39 -10.34
N ALA A 70 7.49 -9.93 -11.32
CA ALA A 70 7.19 -11.36 -11.41
C ALA A 70 8.48 -12.18 -11.51
N ASN A 71 9.40 -11.81 -12.41
CA ASN A 71 10.69 -12.51 -12.57
C ASN A 71 11.50 -12.49 -11.26
N LEU A 72 11.55 -11.35 -10.56
CA LEU A 72 12.29 -11.23 -9.30
C LEU A 72 11.71 -12.10 -8.19
N LYS A 73 10.37 -12.22 -8.13
CA LYS A 73 9.69 -13.10 -7.17
C LYS A 73 9.87 -14.57 -7.50
N GLU A 74 9.92 -14.93 -8.78
CA GLU A 74 10.19 -16.30 -9.21
C GLU A 74 11.57 -16.74 -8.69
N GLU A 75 12.60 -15.92 -8.92
CA GLU A 75 13.95 -16.17 -8.42
C GLU A 75 14.01 -16.25 -6.88
N GLU A 76 13.32 -15.36 -6.16
CA GLU A 76 13.28 -15.39 -4.68
C GLU A 76 12.69 -16.70 -4.13
N ASN A 77 11.73 -17.30 -4.84
CA ASN A 77 11.08 -18.55 -4.40
C ASN A 77 11.84 -19.81 -4.83
N GLU A 78 12.83 -19.71 -5.71
CA GLU A 78 13.71 -20.82 -6.09
C GLU A 78 14.89 -21.02 -5.11
N ILE A 79 15.09 -20.07 -4.18
CA ILE A 79 16.12 -20.09 -3.10
C ILE A 79 15.52 -20.60 -1.79
#